data_AF-A0A9W7W8V9-F1
#
_entry.id   AF-A0A9W7W8V9-F1
#
_cell.length_a   1.000
_cell.length_b   1.000
_cell.length_c   1.000
_cell.angle_alpha   90.00
_cell.angle_beta   90.00
_cell.angle_gamma   90.00
#
_symmetry.space_group_name_H-M   'P 1'
#
loop_
_entity.id
_entity.type
_entity.pdbx_description
1 polymer ?
#
loop_
_entity_poly.entity_id
_entity_poly.type
_entity_poly.pdbx_seq_one_letter_code
_entity_poly.pdbx_strand_id
1 'polypeptide(L)'
;MHVLFGGEPETATITESDCVDQDVREVIQLLEHNTDFSEEQRSQVLAVTLPWDLPGVTSENRWWLREKILLHSVLGRTTQQVKQLRKGLKDTGVWDFFSSRPDAVPILFPRTCDTNLTPQDLERF
;
A
#
# COMPACT_ATOMS: atom_id res chain seq x y z
N MET A 1 3.05 -1.74 8.04
CA MET A 1 2.99 -2.41 9.36
C MET A 1 1.91 -3.49 9.42
N HIS A 2 0.63 -3.17 9.18
CA HIS A 2 -0.48 -4.13 9.21
C HIS A 2 -0.19 -5.50 8.57
N VAL A 3 0.17 -5.50 7.28
CA VAL A 3 0.48 -6.72 6.52
C VAL A 3 1.73 -7.45 7.04
N LEU A 4 2.72 -6.70 7.55
CA LEU A 4 3.95 -7.28 8.10
C LEU A 4 3.68 -8.14 9.34
N PHE A 5 2.72 -7.76 10.18
CA PHE A 5 2.34 -8.48 11.40
C PHE A 5 1.16 -9.45 11.19
N GLY A 6 0.82 -9.76 9.94
CA GLY A 6 -0.17 -10.80 9.60
C GLY A 6 -1.59 -10.30 9.39
N GLY A 7 -1.79 -8.98 9.39
CA GLY A 7 -3.05 -8.39 8.96
C GLY A 7 -3.35 -8.69 7.49
N GLU A 8 -4.63 -8.84 7.17
CA GLU A 8 -5.06 -9.12 5.80
C GLU A 8 -4.71 -7.94 4.87
N PRO A 9 -4.12 -8.21 3.68
CA PRO A 9 -3.87 -7.21 2.64
C PRO A 9 -5.05 -6.26 2.38
N GLU A 10 -6.26 -6.82 2.30
CA GLU A 10 -7.49 -6.12 1.95
C GLU A 10 -7.99 -5.18 3.06
N THR A 11 -7.51 -5.37 4.30
CA THR A 11 -7.84 -4.49 5.44
C THR A 11 -6.74 -3.48 5.74
N ALA A 12 -5.66 -3.48 4.95
CA ALA A 12 -4.63 -2.46 5.06
C ALA A 12 -5.19 -1.11 4.58
N THR A 13 -5.03 -0.07 5.40
CA THR A 13 -5.31 1.30 4.94
C THR A 13 -4.26 1.69 3.90
N ILE A 14 -4.65 1.66 2.63
CA ILE A 14 -3.81 2.01 1.48
C ILE A 14 -4.41 3.23 0.81
N THR A 15 -3.55 4.17 0.46
CA THR A 15 -3.88 5.44 -0.15
C THR A 15 -3.10 5.63 -1.45
N GLU A 16 -3.50 6.58 -2.27
CA GLU A 16 -2.78 6.92 -3.50
C GLU A 16 -1.32 7.34 -3.25
N SER A 17 -0.99 7.88 -2.07
CA SER A 17 0.39 8.23 -1.70
C SER A 17 1.30 7.02 -1.48
N ASP A 18 0.73 5.84 -1.27
CA ASP A 18 1.48 4.60 -1.14
C ASP A 18 1.90 4.04 -2.51
N CYS A 19 1.32 4.54 -3.61
CA CYS A 19 1.70 4.20 -4.98
C CYS A 19 2.95 4.97 -5.42
N VAL A 20 4.00 4.26 -5.81
CA VAL A 20 5.25 4.88 -6.29
C VAL A 20 5.14 5.32 -7.75
N ASP A 21 4.43 4.56 -8.58
CA ASP A 21 4.36 4.83 -10.02
C ASP A 21 3.39 5.98 -10.32
N GLN A 22 3.83 6.87 -11.21
CA GLN A 22 3.10 8.09 -11.55
C GLN A 22 1.88 7.78 -12.44
N ASP A 23 2.04 6.91 -13.42
CA ASP A 23 0.98 6.41 -14.31
C ASP A 23 -0.15 5.73 -13.54
N VAL A 24 0.19 4.92 -12.54
CA VAL A 24 -0.78 4.28 -11.65
C VAL A 24 -1.55 5.31 -10.82
N ARG A 25 -0.87 6.32 -10.27
CA ARG A 25 -1.53 7.40 -9.50
C ARG A 25 -2.48 8.21 -10.37
N GLU A 26 -2.07 8.56 -11.58
CA GLU A 26 -2.92 9.25 -12.55
C GLU A 26 -4.19 8.45 -12.88
N VAL A 27 -4.05 7.14 -13.10
CA VAL A 27 -5.21 6.26 -13.33
C VAL A 27 -6.12 6.18 -12.09
N ILE A 28 -5.57 6.10 -10.88
CA ILE A 28 -6.38 6.09 -9.65
C ILE A 28 -7.19 7.39 -9.52
N GLN A 29 -6.55 8.55 -9.77
CA GLN A 29 -7.23 9.85 -9.72
C GLN A 29 -8.28 9.98 -10.83
N LEU A 30 -7.98 9.48 -12.03
CA LEU A 30 -8.92 9.44 -13.14
C LEU A 30 -10.17 8.64 -12.76
N LEU A 31 -10.02 7.47 -12.13
CA LEU A 31 -11.12 6.62 -11.67
C LEU A 31 -11.90 7.22 -10.49
N GLU A 32 -11.28 8.03 -9.64
CA GLU A 32 -11.98 8.74 -8.56
C GLU A 32 -12.94 9.79 -9.12
N HIS A 33 -12.41 10.65 -10.00
CA HIS A 33 -13.06 11.91 -10.36
C HIS A 33 -13.96 11.84 -11.60
N ASN A 34 -13.80 10.83 -12.46
CA ASN A 34 -14.55 10.74 -13.73
C ASN A 34 -15.58 9.61 -13.70
N THR A 35 -16.83 9.91 -14.03
CA THR A 35 -17.91 8.91 -14.16
C THR A 35 -18.02 8.36 -15.59
N ASP A 36 -17.63 9.17 -16.57
CA ASP A 36 -17.61 8.84 -17.99
C ASP A 36 -16.17 8.89 -18.50
N PHE A 37 -15.83 7.96 -19.39
CA PHE A 37 -14.48 7.80 -19.91
C PHE A 37 -14.47 7.99 -21.42
N SER A 38 -13.50 8.73 -21.95
CA SER A 38 -13.17 8.76 -23.37
C SER A 38 -12.48 7.46 -23.79
N GLU A 39 -12.38 7.19 -25.09
CA GLU A 39 -11.63 6.03 -25.60
C GLU A 39 -10.15 6.09 -25.20
N GLU A 40 -9.56 7.29 -25.23
CA GLU A 40 -8.18 7.53 -24.79
C GLU A 40 -7.99 7.25 -23.30
N GLN A 41 -8.90 7.71 -22.46
CA GLN A 41 -8.90 7.41 -21.03
C GLN A 41 -9.06 5.91 -20.74
N ARG A 42 -9.94 5.22 -21.48
CA ARG A 42 -10.08 3.76 -21.38
C ARG A 42 -8.78 3.05 -21.75
N SER A 43 -8.09 3.52 -22.79
CA SER A 43 -6.79 2.98 -23.22
C SER A 43 -5.72 3.18 -22.14
N GLN A 44 -5.67 4.36 -21.51
CA GLN A 44 -4.75 4.65 -20.41
C GLN A 44 -4.99 3.73 -19.21
N VAL A 45 -6.26 3.54 -18.80
CA VAL A 45 -6.60 2.59 -17.73
C VAL A 45 -6.19 1.17 -18.11
N LEU A 46 -6.49 0.75 -19.34
CA LEU A 46 -6.16 -0.58 -19.82
C LEU A 46 -4.64 -0.85 -19.81
N ALA A 47 -3.82 0.13 -20.14
CA ALA A 47 -2.36 0.00 -20.10
C ALA A 47 -1.83 -0.34 -18.70
N VAL A 48 -2.47 0.19 -17.65
CA VAL A 48 -2.12 -0.10 -16.24
C VAL A 48 -2.71 -1.44 -15.77
N THR A 49 -3.91 -1.80 -16.23
CA THR A 49 -4.62 -3.00 -15.74
C THR A 49 -4.21 -4.29 -16.45
N LEU A 50 -3.80 -4.20 -17.72
CA LEU A 50 -3.47 -5.36 -18.55
C LEU A 50 -2.36 -6.25 -17.97
N PRO A 51 -1.24 -5.71 -17.42
CA PRO A 51 -0.20 -6.53 -16.81
C PRO A 51 -0.64 -7.31 -15.57
N TRP A 52 -1.80 -6.97 -14.99
CA TRP A 52 -2.36 -7.61 -13.81
C TRP A 52 -3.61 -8.43 -14.13
N ASP A 53 -3.88 -8.69 -15.41
CA ASP A 53 -5.07 -9.40 -15.90
C ASP A 53 -6.40 -8.79 -15.40
N LEU A 54 -6.39 -7.48 -15.15
CA LEU A 54 -7.57 -6.73 -14.70
C LEU A 54 -8.36 -6.18 -15.91
N PRO A 55 -9.71 -6.15 -15.83
CA PRO A 55 -10.55 -5.68 -16.92
C PRO A 55 -10.40 -4.18 -17.15
N GLY A 56 -10.79 -3.70 -18.33
CA GLY A 56 -10.91 -2.28 -18.62
C GLY A 56 -12.01 -1.59 -17.79
N VAL A 57 -11.97 -0.26 -17.74
CA VAL A 57 -12.93 0.54 -16.97
C VAL A 57 -14.32 0.59 -17.63
N THR A 58 -15.34 0.39 -16.81
CA THR A 58 -16.76 0.64 -17.08
C THR A 58 -17.35 1.51 -15.98
N SER A 59 -18.51 2.11 -16.24
CA SER A 59 -19.19 2.94 -15.22
C SER A 59 -19.59 2.13 -13.98
N GLU A 60 -19.76 0.81 -14.12
CA GLU A 60 -20.17 -0.09 -13.04
C GLU A 60 -18.98 -0.62 -12.22
N ASN A 61 -17.83 -0.87 -12.85
CA ASN A 61 -16.68 -1.49 -12.20
C ASN A 61 -15.65 -0.48 -11.67
N ARG A 62 -15.82 0.81 -11.95
CA ARG A 62 -14.84 1.88 -11.66
C ARG A 62 -14.28 1.84 -10.24
N TRP A 63 -15.15 1.79 -9.24
CA TRP A 63 -14.76 1.79 -7.83
C TRP A 63 -13.98 0.54 -7.44
N TRP A 64 -14.48 -0.62 -7.86
CA TRP A 64 -13.81 -1.90 -7.66
C TRP A 64 -12.43 -1.93 -8.35
N LEU A 65 -12.35 -1.40 -9.58
CA LEU A 65 -11.12 -1.38 -10.36
C LEU A 65 -10.08 -0.50 -9.70
N ARG A 66 -10.48 0.68 -9.20
CA ARG A 66 -9.62 1.57 -8.44
C ARG A 66 -9.04 0.88 -7.20
N GLU A 67 -9.88 0.21 -6.42
CA GLU A 67 -9.46 -0.50 -5.22
C GLU A 67 -8.49 -1.65 -5.55
N LYS A 68 -8.77 -2.40 -6.62
CA LYS A 68 -7.86 -3.46 -7.09
C LYS A 68 -6.53 -2.91 -7.57
N ILE A 69 -6.52 -1.84 -8.36
CA ILE A 69 -5.29 -1.18 -8.83
C ILE A 69 -4.44 -0.75 -7.63
N LEU A 70 -5.03 -0.09 -6.63
CA LEU A 70 -4.36 0.31 -5.39
C LEU A 70 -3.75 -0.88 -4.63
N LEU A 71 -4.52 -1.96 -4.50
CA LEU A 71 -4.04 -3.17 -3.82
C LEU A 71 -2.86 -3.80 -4.57
N HIS A 72 -2.96 -3.93 -5.89
CA HIS A 72 -1.93 -4.56 -6.71
C HIS A 72 -0.65 -3.74 -6.78
N SER A 73 -0.76 -2.42 -6.95
CA SER A 73 0.39 -1.52 -7.06
C SER A 73 1.21 -1.48 -5.78
N VAL A 74 0.55 -1.46 -4.61
CA VAL A 74 1.21 -1.32 -3.31
C VAL A 74 1.57 -2.68 -2.70
N LEU A 75 0.63 -3.64 -2.68
CA LEU A 75 0.84 -4.92 -1.99
C LEU A 75 1.49 -5.99 -2.86
N GLY A 76 1.23 -5.98 -4.17
CA GLY A 76 1.86 -6.93 -5.09
C GLY A 76 3.38 -6.84 -5.02
N ARG A 77 3.91 -5.61 -4.98
CA ARG A 77 5.35 -5.33 -4.87
C ARG A 77 5.90 -5.58 -3.47
N THR A 78 5.14 -5.22 -2.43
CA THR A 78 5.64 -5.34 -1.04
C THR A 78 5.54 -6.76 -0.51
N THR A 79 4.80 -7.68 -1.14
CA THR A 79 4.64 -9.06 -0.66
C THR A 79 6.00 -9.78 -0.48
N GLN A 80 6.90 -9.69 -1.46
CA GLN A 80 8.20 -10.34 -1.35
C GLN A 80 9.11 -9.63 -0.33
N GLN A 81 9.04 -8.30 -0.27
CA GLN A 81 9.79 -7.50 0.70
C GLN A 81 9.34 -7.80 2.14
N VAL A 82 8.03 -7.89 2.37
CA VAL A 82 7.41 -8.26 3.65
C VAL A 82 7.85 -9.66 4.07
N LYS A 83 7.90 -10.61 3.14
CA LYS A 83 8.42 -11.96 3.42
C LYS A 83 9.88 -11.93 3.86
N GLN A 84 10.74 -11.20 3.17
CA GLN A 84 12.15 -11.07 3.53
C GLN A 84 12.35 -10.35 4.86
N LEU A 85 11.60 -9.27 5.10
CA LEU A 85 11.65 -8.53 6.37
C LEU A 85 11.18 -9.41 7.53
N ARG A 86 10.06 -10.13 7.37
CA ARG A 86 9.57 -11.08 8.38
C ARG A 86 10.60 -12.17 8.64
N LYS A 87 11.30 -12.66 7.61
CA LYS A 87 12.40 -13.61 7.77
C LYS A 87 13.54 -13.02 8.61
N GLY A 88 14.03 -11.82 8.26
CA GLY A 88 15.09 -11.15 9.02
C GLY A 88 14.72 -10.86 10.48
N LEU A 89 13.46 -10.51 10.75
CA LEU A 89 12.96 -10.33 12.12
C LEU A 89 12.93 -11.65 12.91
N LYS A 90 12.62 -12.76 12.25
CA LYS A 90 12.67 -14.09 12.89
C LYS A 90 14.10 -14.52 13.15
N ASP A 91 14.99 -14.34 12.18
CA ASP A 91 16.41 -14.73 12.28
C ASP A 91 17.13 -13.96 13.42
N THR A 92 16.67 -12.76 13.76
CA THR A 92 17.22 -11.93 14.85
C THR A 92 16.48 -12.08 16.18
N GLY A 93 15.41 -12.89 16.26
CA GLY A 93 14.56 -13.06 17.46
C GLY A 93 13.64 -11.87 17.77
N VAL A 94 13.72 -10.79 16.99
CA VAL A 94 12.89 -9.59 17.15
C VAL A 94 11.41 -9.89 16.87
N TRP A 95 11.13 -10.88 16.01
CA TRP A 95 9.76 -11.33 15.74
C TRP A 95 9.07 -11.89 17.00
N ASP A 96 9.78 -12.64 17.84
CA ASP A 96 9.22 -13.24 19.06
C ASP A 96 8.92 -12.17 20.12
N PHE A 97 9.74 -11.12 20.16
CA PHE A 97 9.48 -9.93 20.98
C PHE A 97 8.17 -9.27 20.58
N PHE A 98 7.96 -8.99 19.29
CA PHE A 98 6.71 -8.38 18.83
C PHE A 98 5.49 -9.30 18.94
N SER A 99 5.69 -10.62 18.83
CA SER A 99 4.63 -11.59 19.04
C SER A 99 4.17 -11.62 20.51
N SER A 100 5.11 -11.44 21.44
CA SER A 100 4.82 -11.35 22.88
C SER A 100 4.30 -9.97 23.30
N ARG A 101 4.67 -8.93 22.55
CA ARG A 101 4.37 -7.53 22.83
C ARG A 101 3.91 -6.77 21.58
N PRO A 102 2.66 -7.01 21.12
CA PRO A 102 2.12 -6.30 19.96
C PRO A 102 1.93 -4.79 20.23
N ASP A 103 1.82 -4.39 21.50
CA ASP A 103 1.77 -3.00 21.96
C ASP A 103 3.05 -2.20 21.63
N ALA A 104 4.20 -2.87 21.54
CA ALA A 104 5.47 -2.23 21.23
C ALA A 104 5.61 -1.85 19.75
N VAL A 105 4.82 -2.47 18.87
CA VAL A 105 4.86 -2.27 17.42
C VAL A 105 4.64 -0.81 17.02
N PRO A 106 3.55 -0.12 17.43
CA PRO A 106 3.33 1.28 17.08
C PRO A 106 4.34 2.25 17.73
N ILE A 107 5.00 1.85 18.82
CA ILE A 107 6.02 2.68 19.49
C ILE A 107 7.34 2.65 18.70
N LEU A 108 7.75 1.45 18.25
CA LEU A 108 9.00 1.28 17.49
C LEU A 108 8.86 1.60 16.00
N PHE A 109 7.63 1.55 15.48
CA PHE A 109 7.31 1.91 14.10
C PHE A 109 6.13 2.91 14.08
N PRO A 110 6.36 4.14 14.55
CA PRO A 110 5.34 5.18 14.54
C PRO A 110 4.93 5.53 13.11
N ARG A 111 3.67 5.92 12.91
CA ARG A 111 3.23 6.44 11.61
C ARG A 111 3.85 7.81 11.42
N THR A 112 4.15 8.17 10.17
CA THR A 112 4.77 9.45 9.81
C THR A 112 3.95 10.67 10.26
N CYS A 113 2.64 10.52 10.44
CA CYS A 113 1.77 11.59 10.98
C CYS A 113 1.87 11.76 12.50
N ASP A 114 2.38 10.76 13.22
CA ASP A 114 2.52 10.76 14.68
C ASP A 114 3.88 11.31 15.13
N THR A 115 4.82 11.49 14.20
CA THR A 115 6.20 11.92 14.46
C THR A 115 6.45 13.34 13.97
N ASN A 116 6.08 14.34 14.76
CA ASN A 116 6.79 15.61 14.75
C ASN A 116 8.11 15.40 15.50
N LEU A 117 9.09 14.74 14.88
CA LEU A 117 10.42 14.59 15.45
C LEU A 117 11.04 15.98 15.55
N THR A 118 11.05 16.52 16.77
CA THR A 118 11.77 17.77 17.03
C THR A 118 13.26 17.43 17.20
N PRO A 119 14.19 18.34 16.88
CA PRO A 119 15.62 18.09 17.04
C PRO A 119 16.01 17.64 18.46
N GLN A 120 15.20 17.94 19.47
CA GLN A 120 15.41 17.61 20.87
C GLN A 120 15.14 16.12 21.19
N ASP A 121 14.39 15.41 20.37
CA ASP A 121 14.04 13.99 20.59
C ASP A 121 15.17 13.03 20.19
N LEU A 122 16.14 13.49 19.39
CA LEU A 122 17.26 12.69 18.88
C LEU A 122 18.48 12.67 19.83
N GLU A 123 18.53 13.53 20.85
CA GLU A 123 19.68 13.64 21.78
C GLU A 123 19.63 12.67 22.97
N ARG A 124 18.65 11.75 23.03
CA ARG A 124 18.45 10.82 24.16
C ARG A 124 18.75 9.34 23.86
N PHE A 125 19.43 9.05 22.76
CA PHE A 125 19.92 7.70 22.46
C PHE A 125 21.42 7.56 22.74
#